data_AF-A0A640P7E8-F1
#
_entry.id   AF-A0A640P7E8-F1
#
_cell.length_a   1.000
_cell.length_b   1.000
_cell.length_c   1.000
_cell.angle_alpha   90.00
_cell.angle_beta   90.00
_cell.angle_gamma   90.00
#
_symmetry.space_group_name_H-M   'P 1'
#
loop_
_entity.id
_entity.type
_entity.pdbx_description
1 polymer ?
#
loop_
_entity_poly.entity_id
_entity_poly.type
_entity_poly.pdbx_seq_one_letter_code
_entity_poly.pdbx_strand_id
1 'polypeptide(L)'
;MNKFKQYHPKLHFAVKRYSLMQHIVMLGITAYLLVNMTSLSTEHQLIAVATVVVMSIQNGLILSKAKVALAMEGPRLLVFPLMWIASGMGMAAVIYSVSSMASLFVLANAVRHRNHRRPLKLTNEPENLA
;
A
#
# COMPACT_ATOMS: atom_id res chain seq x y z
N MET A 1 -0.72 -12.15 -24.54
CA MET A 1 -1.20 -11.48 -23.30
C MET A 1 -0.56 -12.15 -22.09
N ASN A 2 0.47 -11.54 -21.50
CA ASN A 2 1.10 -12.06 -20.28
C ASN A 2 0.10 -11.95 -19.13
N LYS A 3 -0.43 -13.08 -18.66
CA LYS A 3 -1.29 -13.11 -17.46
C LYS A 3 -0.45 -12.64 -16.28
N PHE A 4 -0.76 -11.46 -15.73
CA PHE A 4 -0.11 -10.96 -14.52
C PHE A 4 -0.17 -12.04 -13.43
N LYS A 5 0.97 -12.33 -12.81
CA LYS A 5 1.06 -13.32 -11.74
C LYS A 5 0.19 -12.85 -10.57
N GLN A 6 -0.96 -13.49 -10.40
CA GLN A 6 -1.94 -13.10 -9.40
C GLN A 6 -1.45 -13.48 -7.99
N TYR A 7 -1.73 -12.63 -7.00
CA TYR A 7 -1.48 -13.00 -5.60
C TYR A 7 -2.55 -13.98 -5.08
N HIS A 8 -2.18 -14.78 -4.08
CA HIS A 8 -3.00 -15.88 -3.57
C HIS A 8 -4.39 -15.40 -3.08
N PRO A 9 -5.51 -16.11 -3.38
CA PRO A 9 -6.87 -15.66 -3.06
C PRO A 9 -7.10 -15.45 -1.55
N LYS A 10 -6.36 -16.18 -0.70
CA LYS A 10 -6.37 -15.99 0.75
C LYS A 10 -5.78 -14.63 1.20
N LEU A 11 -5.01 -13.92 0.37
CA LEU A 11 -4.49 -12.58 0.69
C LEU A 11 -5.53 -11.49 0.38
N HIS A 12 -6.50 -11.79 -0.50
CA HIS A 12 -7.48 -10.84 -1.01
C HIS A 12 -8.31 -10.16 0.08
N PHE A 13 -8.68 -10.87 1.15
CA PHE A 13 -9.47 -10.28 2.24
C PHE A 13 -8.70 -9.21 3.03
N ALA A 14 -7.45 -9.48 3.38
CA ALA A 14 -6.60 -8.53 4.08
C ALA A 14 -6.21 -7.35 3.17
N VAL A 15 -5.92 -7.65 1.89
CA VAL A 15 -5.62 -6.66 0.87
C VAL A 15 -6.82 -5.75 0.58
N LYS A 16 -8.06 -6.28 0.64
CA LYS A 16 -9.28 -5.47 0.49
C LYS A 16 -9.43 -4.47 1.63
N ARG A 17 -9.19 -4.89 2.89
CA ARG A 17 -9.19 -3.97 4.05
C ARG A 17 -8.11 -2.91 3.94
N TYR A 18 -6.91 -3.33 3.53
CA TYR A 18 -5.80 -2.42 3.27
C TYR A 18 -6.16 -1.39 2.18
N SER A 19 -6.68 -1.83 1.05
CA SER A 19 -7.07 -0.95 -0.05
C SER A 19 -8.18 0.03 0.34
N LEU A 20 -9.12 -0.38 1.21
CA LEU A 20 -10.10 0.53 1.80
C LEU A 20 -9.44 1.62 2.65
N MET A 21 -8.47 1.27 3.51
CA MET A 21 -7.71 2.27 4.26
C MET A 21 -6.91 3.20 3.35
N GLN A 22 -6.31 2.68 2.28
CA GLN A 22 -5.61 3.51 1.28
C GLN A 22 -6.56 4.49 0.59
N HIS A 23 -7.80 4.09 0.30
CA HIS A 23 -8.80 5.01 -0.26
C HIS A 23 -9.14 6.14 0.71
N ILE A 24 -9.25 5.86 2.01
CA ILE A 24 -9.50 6.90 3.02
C ILE A 24 -8.33 7.89 3.08
N VAL A 25 -7.08 7.41 3.07
CA VAL A 25 -5.89 8.27 3.04
C VAL A 25 -5.86 9.11 1.77
N MET A 26 -6.12 8.49 0.62
CA MET A 26 -6.19 9.19 -0.67
C MET A 26 -7.25 10.29 -0.67
N LEU A 27 -8.46 10.01 -0.16
CA LEU A 27 -9.52 11.01 -0.01
C LEU A 27 -9.10 12.16 0.90
N GLY A 28 -8.39 11.88 2.00
CA GLY A 28 -7.84 12.91 2.88
C GLY A 28 -6.85 13.84 2.16
N ILE A 29 -5.96 13.28 1.34
CA ILE A 29 -5.02 14.06 0.52
C ILE A 29 -5.76 14.89 -0.53
N THR A 30 -6.76 14.31 -1.20
CA THR A 30 -7.57 15.03 -2.19
C THR A 30 -8.34 16.18 -1.54
N ALA A 31 -8.94 15.96 -0.37
CA ALA A 31 -9.63 17.01 0.39
C ALA A 31 -8.65 18.13 0.82
N TYR A 32 -7.46 17.77 1.30
CA TYR A 32 -6.41 18.72 1.64
C TYR A 32 -6.02 19.59 0.43
N LEU A 33 -5.81 18.97 -0.73
CA LEU A 33 -5.49 19.66 -1.98
C LEU A 33 -6.62 20.62 -2.39
N LEU A 34 -7.87 20.18 -2.34
CA LEU A 34 -9.02 21.00 -2.73
C LEU A 34 -9.21 22.22 -1.82
N VAL A 35 -9.10 22.03 -0.51
CA VAL A 35 -9.29 23.12 0.47
C VAL A 35 -8.14 24.13 0.41
N ASN A 36 -6.91 23.68 0.11
CA ASN A 36 -5.71 24.53 0.14
C ASN A 36 -5.17 24.85 -1.26
N MET A 37 -5.94 24.63 -2.32
CA MET A 37 -5.47 24.75 -3.71
C MET A 37 -4.91 26.14 -4.05
N THR A 38 -5.47 27.19 -3.47
CA THR A 38 -5.03 28.57 -3.70
C THR A 38 -3.92 29.02 -2.75
N SER A 39 -3.66 28.26 -1.69
CA SER A 39 -2.67 28.60 -0.65
C SER A 39 -1.40 27.76 -0.73
N LEU A 40 -1.46 26.59 -1.35
CA LEU A 40 -0.30 25.73 -1.56
C LEU A 40 0.57 26.26 -2.69
N SER A 41 1.89 26.13 -2.52
CA SER A 41 2.82 26.36 -3.62
C SER A 41 2.58 25.37 -4.76
N THR A 42 2.91 25.76 -5.99
CA THR A 42 2.78 24.88 -7.17
C THR A 42 3.51 23.56 -6.98
N GLU A 43 4.67 23.57 -6.33
CA GLU A 43 5.44 22.36 -6.02
C GLU A 43 4.67 21.41 -5.09
N HIS A 44 4.07 21.94 -4.02
CA HIS A 44 3.28 21.14 -3.08
C HIS A 44 2.01 20.59 -3.72
N GLN A 45 1.37 21.36 -4.60
CA GLN A 45 0.23 20.89 -5.39
C GLN A 45 0.64 19.73 -6.29
N LEU A 46 1.74 19.86 -7.04
CA LEU A 46 2.23 18.80 -7.93
C LEU A 46 2.56 17.52 -7.16
N ILE A 47 3.22 17.63 -6.00
CA ILE A 47 3.52 16.49 -5.14
C ILE A 47 2.23 15.81 -4.68
N ALA A 48 1.25 16.58 -4.19
CA ALA A 48 -0.04 16.03 -3.75
C ALA A 48 -0.82 15.36 -4.90
N VAL A 49 -0.88 16.00 -6.06
CA VAL A 49 -1.52 15.44 -7.27
C VAL A 49 -0.85 14.14 -7.71
N ALA A 50 0.48 14.14 -7.84
CA ALA A 50 1.25 12.94 -8.20
C ALA A 50 1.03 11.81 -7.19
N THR A 51 0.97 12.13 -5.90
CA THR A 51 0.67 11.17 -4.83
C THR A 51 -0.70 10.53 -5.04
N VAL A 52 -1.75 11.32 -5.26
CA VAL A 52 -3.11 10.81 -5.49
C VAL A 52 -3.21 9.95 -6.74
N VAL A 53 -2.58 10.37 -7.84
CA VAL A 53 -2.56 9.61 -9.11
C VAL A 53 -1.90 8.25 -8.91
N VAL A 54 -0.71 8.22 -8.31
CA VAL A 54 0.02 6.97 -8.07
C VAL A 54 -0.74 6.06 -7.11
N MET A 55 -1.32 6.61 -6.03
CA MET A 55 -2.18 5.84 -5.11
C MET A 55 -3.39 5.25 -5.83
N SER A 56 -4.03 5.99 -6.73
CA SER A 56 -5.19 5.51 -7.51
C SER A 56 -4.80 4.33 -8.40
N ILE A 57 -3.69 4.46 -9.14
CA ILE A 57 -3.18 3.40 -10.02
C ILE A 57 -2.83 2.15 -9.20
N GLN A 58 -2.10 2.32 -8.10
CA GLN A 58 -1.69 1.20 -7.25
C GLN A 58 -2.89 0.50 -6.63
N ASN A 59 -3.88 1.24 -6.13
CA ASN A 59 -5.13 0.65 -5.63
C ASN A 59 -5.85 -0.17 -6.70
N GLY A 60 -5.96 0.34 -7.94
CA GLY A 60 -6.57 -0.39 -9.06
C GLY A 60 -5.84 -1.69 -9.40
N LEU A 61 -4.50 -1.66 -9.41
CA LEU A 61 -3.67 -2.84 -9.68
C LEU A 61 -3.71 -3.87 -8.54
N ILE A 62 -3.74 -3.39 -7.30
CA ILE A 62 -3.90 -4.24 -6.11
C ILE A 62 -5.26 -4.95 -6.15
N LEU A 63 -6.36 -4.25 -6.46
CA LEU A 63 -7.68 -4.87 -6.62
C LEU A 63 -7.72 -5.86 -7.80
N SER A 64 -6.94 -5.60 -8.86
CA SER A 64 -6.75 -6.49 -10.01
C SER A 64 -5.87 -7.71 -9.73
N LYS A 65 -5.51 -7.94 -8.47
CA LYS A 65 -4.72 -9.06 -7.97
C LYS A 65 -3.24 -9.10 -8.40
N ALA A 66 -2.66 -7.98 -8.84
CA ALA A 66 -1.28 -7.96 -9.34
C ALA A 66 -0.27 -8.12 -8.19
N LYS A 67 0.53 -9.20 -8.20
CA LYS A 67 1.57 -9.44 -7.17
C LYS A 67 2.64 -8.35 -7.13
N VAL A 68 3.03 -7.83 -8.30
CA VAL A 68 4.04 -6.78 -8.42
C VAL A 68 3.54 -5.49 -7.78
N ALA A 69 2.27 -5.13 -7.97
CA ALA A 69 1.69 -3.92 -7.36
C ALA A 69 1.73 -4.00 -5.82
N LEU A 70 1.42 -5.16 -5.25
CA LEU A 70 1.51 -5.35 -3.79
C LEU A 70 2.95 -5.24 -3.27
N ALA A 71 3.95 -5.66 -4.05
CA ALA A 71 5.36 -5.53 -3.69
C ALA A 71 5.83 -4.06 -3.77
N MET A 72 5.34 -3.32 -4.77
CA MET A 72 5.66 -1.89 -4.96
C MET A 72 4.97 -0.97 -3.94
N GLU A 73 3.95 -1.47 -3.25
CA GLU A 73 3.24 -0.72 -2.22
C GLU A 73 4.15 -0.36 -1.03
N GLY A 74 5.04 -1.28 -0.62
CA GLY A 74 6.00 -1.04 0.46
C GLY A 74 6.94 0.13 0.17
N PRO A 75 7.68 0.11 -0.97
CA PRO A 75 8.46 1.26 -1.42
C PRO A 75 7.63 2.54 -1.56
N ARG A 76 6.40 2.47 -2.10
CA ARG A 76 5.53 3.65 -2.25
C ARG A 76 5.25 4.33 -0.90
N LEU A 77 4.91 3.52 0.10
CA LEU A 77 4.62 3.99 1.46
C LEU A 77 5.82 4.59 2.19
N LEU A 78 7.04 4.46 1.65
CA LEU A 78 8.24 5.12 2.20
C LEU A 78 8.61 6.36 1.39
N VAL A 79 8.65 6.24 0.06
CA VAL A 79 9.16 7.30 -0.82
C VAL A 79 8.27 8.55 -0.77
N PHE A 80 6.95 8.40 -0.82
CA PHE A 80 6.06 9.57 -0.87
C PHE A 80 6.02 10.35 0.45
N PRO A 81 5.92 9.73 1.64
CA PRO A 81 6.07 10.45 2.89
C PRO A 81 7.41 11.20 3.01
N LEU A 82 8.51 10.56 2.62
CA LEU A 82 9.82 11.21 2.60
C LEU A 82 9.85 12.40 1.65
N MET A 83 9.21 12.29 0.48
CA MET A 83 9.07 13.39 -0.47
C MET A 83 8.27 14.57 0.11
N TRP A 84 7.17 14.29 0.82
CA TRP A 84 6.37 15.33 1.50
C TRP A 84 7.12 16.01 2.64
N ILE A 85 7.94 15.26 3.38
CA ILE A 85 8.80 15.82 4.43
C ILE A 85 9.90 16.68 3.79
N ALA A 86 10.58 16.17 2.76
CA ALA A 86 11.67 16.85 2.09
C ALA A 86 11.22 18.15 1.39
N SER A 87 9.99 18.20 0.89
CA SER A 87 9.40 19.41 0.31
C SER A 87 8.92 20.43 1.34
N GLY A 88 8.98 20.12 2.64
CA GLY A 88 8.63 21.04 3.70
C GLY A 88 7.13 21.29 3.86
N MET A 89 6.26 20.32 3.51
CA MET A 89 4.79 20.44 3.64
C MET A 89 4.28 20.42 5.11
N GLY A 90 5.17 20.61 6.09
CA GLY A 90 4.85 20.81 7.50
C GLY A 90 3.96 19.71 8.09
N MET A 91 2.89 20.13 8.77
CA MET A 91 1.98 19.20 9.47
C MET A 91 1.29 18.20 8.54
N ALA A 92 1.01 18.57 7.29
CA ALA A 92 0.40 17.66 6.32
C ALA A 92 1.35 16.48 6.01
N ALA A 93 2.65 16.74 5.91
CA ALA A 93 3.66 15.69 5.73
C ALA A 93 3.72 14.74 6.93
N VAL A 94 3.64 15.27 8.15
CA VAL A 94 3.65 14.46 9.38
C VAL A 94 2.42 13.54 9.44
N ILE A 95 1.22 14.08 9.20
CA ILE A 95 -0.03 13.30 9.20
C ILE A 95 0.01 12.21 8.14
N TYR A 96 0.47 12.55 6.93
CA TYR A 96 0.59 11.58 5.85
C TYR A 96 1.65 10.49 6.16
N SER A 97 2.75 10.87 6.80
CA SER A 97 3.80 9.92 7.21
C SER A 97 3.33 8.93 8.25
N VAL A 98 2.62 9.39 9.29
CA VAL A 98 2.01 8.51 10.30
C VAL A 98 0.99 7.58 9.65
N SER A 99 0.14 8.11 8.76
CA SER A 99 -0.83 7.31 8.01
C SER A 99 -0.15 6.23 7.15
N SER A 100 1.00 6.56 6.56
CA SER A 100 1.78 5.64 5.72
C SER A 100 2.50 4.57 6.54
N MET A 101 3.03 4.92 7.72
CA MET A 101 3.57 3.94 8.67
C MET A 101 2.50 2.96 9.16
N ALA A 102 1.32 3.46 9.56
CA ALA A 102 0.21 2.62 9.98
C ALA A 102 -0.21 1.67 8.85
N SER A 103 -0.29 2.18 7.62
CA SER A 103 -0.57 1.40 6.42
C SER A 103 0.46 0.30 6.18
N LEU A 104 1.75 0.63 6.33
CA LEU A 104 2.85 -0.32 6.19
C LEU A 104 2.80 -1.42 7.25
N PHE A 105 2.43 -1.08 8.49
CA PHE A 105 2.24 -2.05 9.56
C PHE A 105 1.07 -3.00 9.27
N VAL A 106 -0.06 -2.48 8.78
CA VAL A 106 -1.21 -3.31 8.36
C VAL A 106 -0.83 -4.24 7.22
N LEU A 107 -0.10 -3.74 6.22
CA LEU A 107 0.38 -4.53 5.09
C LEU A 107 1.37 -5.62 5.54
N ALA A 108 2.35 -5.25 6.38
CA ALA A 108 3.34 -6.17 6.92
C ALA A 108 2.69 -7.26 7.78
N ASN A 109 1.73 -6.91 8.63
CA ASN A 109 0.98 -7.88 9.42
C ASN A 109 0.13 -8.81 8.55
N ALA A 110 -0.51 -8.29 7.50
CA ALA A 110 -1.26 -9.11 6.55
C ALA A 110 -0.38 -10.15 5.85
N VAL A 111 0.86 -9.77 5.50
CA VAL A 111 1.85 -10.66 4.89
C VAL A 111 2.44 -11.65 5.92
N ARG A 112 2.85 -11.17 7.11
CA ARG A 112 3.49 -11.97 8.17
C ARG A 112 2.55 -13.00 8.78
N HIS A 113 1.32 -12.62 9.13
CA HIS A 113 0.31 -13.53 9.68
C HIS A 113 -0.03 -14.67 8.70
N ARG A 114 0.15 -14.45 7.39
CA ARG A 114 -0.03 -15.49 6.38
C ARG A 114 1.21 -16.36 6.17
N ASN A 115 2.42 -15.80 6.29
CA ASN A 115 3.65 -16.60 6.18
C ASN A 115 3.79 -17.60 7.33
N HIS A 116 3.33 -17.26 8.54
CA HIS A 116 3.25 -18.18 9.69
C HIS A 116 2.20 -19.29 9.55
N ARG A 117 1.15 -19.08 8.74
CA ARG A 117 0.11 -20.10 8.45
C ARG A 117 0.41 -20.91 7.19
N ARG A 118 1.64 -20.96 6.71
CA ARG A 118 2.06 -22.10 5.88
C ARG A 118 2.05 -23.30 6.82
N PRO A 119 1.17 -24.31 6.63
CA PRO A 119 1.45 -25.58 7.28
C PRO A 119 2.84 -25.97 6.81
N LEU A 120 3.78 -26.10 7.75
CA LEU A 120 4.97 -26.89 7.51
C LEU A 120 4.45 -28.17 6.87
N LYS A 121 4.76 -28.37 5.58
CA LYS A 121 4.68 -29.70 5.01
C LYS A 121 5.63 -30.50 5.87
N LEU A 122 5.09 -31.18 6.87
CA LEU A 122 5.71 -32.30 7.52
C LEU A 122 5.91 -33.33 6.41
N THR A 123 7.03 -33.21 5.70
CA THR A 123 7.73 -34.34 5.14
C THR A 123 7.96 -35.28 6.32
N ASN A 124 7.08 -36.26 6.48
CA ASN A 124 7.24 -37.46 7.31
C ASN A 124 6.05 -38.39 6.99
N GLU A 125 5.97 -38.87 5.76
CA GLU A 125 5.46 -40.23 5.55
C GLU A 125 6.69 -41.11 5.41
N PRO A 126 7.02 -41.95 6.41
CA PRO A 126 7.85 -43.11 6.17
C PRO A 126 6.98 -44.11 5.43
N GLU A 127 7.15 -44.21 4.11
CA GLU A 127 6.71 -45.40 3.38
C GLU A 127 7.62 -46.57 3.79
N ASN A 128 7.35 -47.09 4.98
CA ASN A 128 7.72 -48.43 5.39
C ASN A 128 6.47 -49.29 5.16
N LEU A 129 6.37 -49.88 3.98
CA LEU A 129 5.50 -51.01 3.74
C LEU A 129 6.37 -52.16 3.20
N ALA A 130 6.43 -53.17 4.06
CA ALA A 130 6.93 -54.52 3.90
C ALA A 130 6.58 -55.19 2.56
#